data_AF-A0A1G0IZF8-F1
#
_entry.id   AF-A0A1G0IZF8-F1
#
_cell.length_a   1.000
_cell.length_b   1.000
_cell.length_c   1.000
_cell.angle_alpha   90.00
_cell.angle_beta   90.00
_cell.angle_gamma   90.00
#
_symmetry.space_group_name_H-M   'P 1'
#
loop_
_entity.id
_entity.type
_entity.pdbx_description
1 polymer ?
#
loop_
_entity_poly.entity_id
_entity_poly.type
_entity_poly.pdbx_seq_one_letter_code
_entity_poly.pdbx_strand_id
1 'polypeptide(L)' 'MNYEQCINRVVDFIGKHLDDDLTLDQLSSLACFSQYHFHRLFTAYTGLSLRQYIRWLKVIEKSFLQGGTRLLPRKVLVII' A
#
# COMPACT_ATOMS: atom_id res chain seq x y z
N MET A 1 11.15 15.36 -5.93
CA MET A 1 10.49 14.03 -5.88
C MET A 1 9.08 14.25 -5.39
N ASN A 2 8.05 13.79 -6.13
CA ASN A 2 6.68 13.89 -5.66
C ASN A 2 6.36 12.64 -4.82
N TYR A 3 6.41 12.78 -3.51
CA TYR A 3 6.19 11.69 -2.55
C TYR A 3 4.84 11.02 -2.75
N GLU A 4 3.81 11.78 -3.10
CA GLU A 4 2.46 11.27 -3.38
C GLU A 4 2.47 10.29 -4.55
N GLN A 5 3.16 10.63 -5.64
CA GLN A 5 3.24 9.80 -6.84
C GLN A 5 4.03 8.51 -6.56
N CYS A 6 5.12 8.60 -5.78
CA CYS A 6 5.88 7.44 -5.34
C CYS A 6 5.03 6.48 -4.49
N ILE A 7 4.30 7.00 -3.51
CA ILE A 7 3.44 6.19 -2.65
C ILE A 7 2.25 5.60 -3.43
N ASN A 8 1.62 6.37 -4.31
CA ASN A 8 0.54 5.87 -5.16
C ASN A 8 0.99 4.71 -6.05
N ARG A 9 2.19 4.79 -6.63
CA ARG A 9 2.77 3.70 -7.42
C ARG A 9 2.97 2.44 -6.58
N VAL A 10 3.45 2.59 -5.35
CA VAL A 10 3.64 1.47 -4.43
C VAL A 10 2.30 0.84 -4.03
N VAL A 11 1.29 1.66 -3.71
CA VAL A 11 -0.05 1.19 -3.37
C VAL A 11 -0.69 0.42 -4.53
N ASP A 12 -0.59 0.94 -5.77
CA ASP A 12 -1.05 0.24 -6.97
C ASP A 12 -0.33 -1.09 -7.18
N PHE A 13 0.99 -1.11 -6.95
CA PHE A 13 1.78 -2.33 -7.04
C PHE A 13 1.35 -3.38 -6.00
N ILE A 14 1.21 -2.99 -4.73
CA ILE A 14 0.74 -3.88 -3.65
C ILE A 14 -0.62 -4.48 -4.00
N GLY A 15 -1.54 -3.67 -4.53
CA GLY A 15 -2.89 -4.12 -4.90
C GLY A 15 -2.92 -5.13 -6.05
N LYS A 16 -1.93 -5.11 -6.96
CA LYS A 16 -1.81 -6.05 -8.08
C LYS A 16 -1.08 -7.34 -7.71
N HIS A 17 -0.27 -7.30 -6.65
CA HIS A 17 0.62 -8.37 -6.23
C HIS A 17 0.32 -8.85 -4.80
N LEU A 18 -0.95 -8.83 -4.40
CA LEU A 18 -1.32 -9.09 -3.01
C LEU A 18 -1.11 -10.56 -2.60
N ASP A 19 -1.17 -11.48 -3.56
CA ASP A 19 -0.88 -12.91 -3.36
C ASP A 19 0.63 -13.22 -3.33
N ASP A 20 1.48 -12.28 -3.76
CA ASP A 20 2.93 -12.46 -3.78
C ASP A 20 3.58 -12.14 -2.42
N ASP A 21 4.83 -12.60 -2.23
CA ASP A 21 5.63 -12.27 -1.06
C ASP A 21 6.22 -10.85 -1.21
N LEU A 22 5.47 -9.86 -0.73
CA LEU A 22 5.86 -8.45 -0.78
C LEU A 22 6.87 -8.11 0.32
N THR A 23 8.10 -7.77 -0.09
CA THR A 23 9.18 -7.40 0.85
C THR A 23 9.33 -5.89 0.98
N LEU A 24 9.82 -5.45 2.15
CA LEU A 24 10.12 -4.03 2.41
C LEU A 24 11.18 -3.49 1.44
N ASP A 25 12.16 -4.32 1.10
CA ASP A 25 13.25 -3.99 0.19
C ASP A 25 12.73 -3.65 -1.21
N GLN A 26 11.93 -4.55 -1.79
CA GLN A 26 11.31 -4.37 -3.10
C GLN A 26 10.48 -3.09 -3.18
N LEU A 27 9.64 -2.84 -2.17
CA LEU A 27 8.74 -1.69 -2.17
C LEU A 27 9.47 -0.38 -1.92
N SER A 28 10.53 -0.39 -1.11
CA SER A 28 11.41 0.77 -0.92
C SER A 28 12.19 1.12 -2.19
N SER A 29 12.69 0.10 -2.89
CA SER A 29 13.36 0.25 -4.19
C SER A 29 12.42 0.79 -5.26
N LEU A 30 11.18 0.30 -5.31
CA LEU A 30 10.14 0.80 -6.21
C LEU A 30 9.82 2.29 -5.98
N ALA A 31 9.91 2.74 -4.73
CA ALA A 31 9.70 4.13 -4.34
C ALA A 31 10.96 5.00 -4.49
N CYS A 32 12.10 4.42 -4.87
CA CYS A 32 13.42 5.07 -4.88
C CYS A 32 13.82 5.66 -3.51
N PHE A 33 13.50 4.95 -2.42
CA PHE A 33 13.84 5.34 -1.06
C PHE A 33 14.59 4.23 -0.33
N SER A 34 15.37 4.59 0.70
CA SER A 34 15.86 3.60 1.64
C SER A 34 14.69 2.97 2.40
N GLN A 35 14.86 1.72 2.85
CA GLN A 35 13.83 0.99 3.62
C GLN A 35 13.31 1.79 4.81
N TYR A 36 14.20 2.47 5.54
CA TYR A 36 13.84 3.30 6.70
C TYR A 36 12.99 4.52 6.30
N HIS A 37 13.41 5.27 5.27
CA HIS A 37 12.68 6.44 4.80
C HIS A 37 11.31 6.04 4.25
N PHE A 38 11.28 4.98 3.44
CA PHE A 38 10.06 4.43 2.88
C PHE A 38 9.07 4.03 3.99
N HIS A 39 9.51 3.29 5.00
CA HIS A 39 8.65 2.87 6.09
C HIS A 39 8.01 4.06 6.83
N ARG A 40 8.80 5.11 7.13
CA ARG A 40 8.29 6.32 7.79
C ARG A 40 7.31 7.08 6.91
N LEU A 41 7.66 7.31 5.65
CA LEU A 41 6.83 8.06 4.71
C LEU A 41 5.52 7.32 4.42
N PHE A 42 5.59 6.01 4.20
CA PHE A 42 4.41 5.17 3.94
C PHE A 42 3.45 5.20 5.14
N THR A 43 3.98 5.07 6.35
CA THR A 43 3.15 5.12 7.57
C THR A 43 2.54 6.51 7.77
N ALA A 44 3.31 7.58 7.53
CA ALA A 44 2.80 8.94 7.61
C ALA A 44 1.70 9.21 6.57
N TYR A 45 1.82 8.63 5.37
CA TYR A 45 0.87 8.84 4.28
C TYR A 45 -0.40 7.98 4.40
N THR A 46 -0.26 6.72 4.81
CA THR A 46 -1.37 5.75 4.87
C THR A 46 -2.00 5.61 6.25
N GLY A 47 -1.34 6.13 7.30
CA GLY A 47 -1.72 5.92 8.69
C GLY A 47 -1.44 4.50 9.23
N LEU A 48 -0.92 3.60 8.39
CA LEU A 48 -0.69 2.20 8.70
C LEU A 48 0.75 1.80 8.39
N SER A 49 1.32 0.90 9.20
CA SER A 49 2.55 0.22 8.78
C SER A 49 2.30 -0.60 7.51
N LEU A 50 3.33 -0.82 6.70
CA LEU A 50 3.24 -1.61 5.48
C LEU A 50 2.57 -2.98 5.71
N ARG A 51 2.96 -3.69 6.78
CA ARG A 51 2.39 -5.01 7.12
C ARG A 51 0.90 -4.93 7.47
N GLN A 52 0.49 -3.90 8.22
CA GLN A 52 -0.92 -3.67 8.53
C GLN A 52 -1.72 -3.35 7.28
N TYR A 53 -1.16 -2.53 6.39
CA TYR A 53 -1.78 -2.17 5.12
C TYR A 53 -2.02 -3.39 4.22
N ILE A 54 -1.01 -4.24 4.03
CA ILE A 54 -1.14 -5.49 3.25
C ILE A 54 -2.17 -6.42 3.88
N ARG A 55 -2.15 -6.60 5.20
CA ARG A 55 -3.13 -7.44 5.91
C ARG A 55 -4.56 -6.90 5.73
N TRP A 56 -4.74 -5.59 5.85
CA TRP A 56 -6.01 -4.93 5.68
C TRP A 56 -6.56 -5.13 4.26
N LEU A 57 -5.73 -4.97 3.24
CA LEU A 57 -6.10 -5.27 1.85
C LEU A 57 -6.52 -6.73 1.68
N LYS A 58 -5.80 -7.69 2.27
CA LYS A 58 -6.13 -9.13 2.17
C LYS A 58 -7.48 -9.47 2.80
N VAL A 59 -7.79 -8.86 3.95
CA VAL A 59 -9.09 -9.04 4.62
C VAL A 59 -10.20 -8.47 3.74
N ILE A 60 -10.00 -7.26 3.23
CA ILE A 60 -10.96 -6.58 2.36
C ILE A 60 -11.23 -7.37 1.07
N GLU A 61 -10.18 -7.83 0.39
CA GLU A 61 -10.31 -8.63 -0.83
C GLU A 61 -11.09 -9.92 -0.58
N LYS A 62 -10.80 -10.64 0.52
CA LYS A 62 -11.55 -11.85 0.90
C LYS A 62 -13.01 -11.54 1.20
N SER A 63 -13.29 -10.45 1.91
CA SER A 63 -14.66 -10.01 2.17
C SER A 63 -15.40 -9.66 0.87
N PHE A 64 -14.72 -9.04 -0.10
CA PHE A 64 -15.29 -8.73 -1.41
C PHE A 64 -15.60 -9.97 -2.26
N LEU A 65 -14.74 -11.00 -2.22
CA LEU A 65 -15.01 -12.26 -2.93
C LEU A 65 -16.28 -12.96 -2.40
N GLN A 66 -16.70 -12.67 -1.17
CA GLN A 66 -17.93 -13.21 -0.57
C GLN A 66 -19.17 -12.31 -0.73
N GLY A 67 -19.01 -11.08 -1.24
CA GLY A 67 -20.10 -10.13 -1.47
C GLY A 67 -19.71 -9.13 -2.56
N GLY A 68 -20.08 -9.43 -3.80
CA GLY A 68 -19.60 -8.72 -4.98
C GLY A 68 -19.85 -7.21 -4.98
N THR A 69 -18.76 -6.43 -5.04
CA THR A 69 -18.53 -5.25 -5.91
C THR A 69 -17.12 -4.72 -5.60
N ARG A 70 -16.25 -4.61 -6.62
CA ARG A 70 -14.84 -4.22 -6.46
C ARG A 70 -14.72 -2.71 -6.16
N LEU A 71 -14.62 -2.34 -4.90
CA LEU A 71 -14.13 -1.01 -4.50
C LEU A 71 -12.68 -1.15 -4.10
N LEU A 72 -11.76 -0.89 -5.05
CA LEU A 72 -10.42 -0.47 -4.64
C LEU A 72 -10.63 0.74 -3.74
N PRO A 73 -9.98 0.83 -2.56
CA PRO A 73 -10.05 2.02 -1.73
C PRO A 73 -9.36 3.15 -2.48
N ARG A 74 -10.08 3.74 -3.42
CA ARG A 74 -9.66 4.89 -4.18
C ARG A 74 -9.77 6.04 -3.20
N LYS A 75 -8.60 6.44 -2.71
CA LYS A 75 -8.35 7.47 -1.70
C LYS A 75 -8.58 6.97 -0.27
N VAL A 76 -7.54 6.35 0.31
CA VAL A 76 -7.27 6.59 1.73
C VAL A 76 -7.19 8.10 1.88
N LEU A 77 -8.10 8.65 2.67
CA LEU A 77 -8.26 10.07 2.93
C LEU A 77 -6.92 10.64 3.39
N VAL A 78 -6.23 11.36 2.50
CA VAL A 78 -5.09 12.18 2.86
C VAL A 78 -5.65 13.35 3.66
N ILE A 79 -5.52 13.30 4.99
CA ILE A 79 -5.62 14.49 5.83
C ILE A 79 -4.22 15.11 5.83
N ILE A 80 -3.98 16.05 4.90
CA ILE A 80 -3.10 17.21 5.11
C ILE A 80 -3.91 18.46 4.89
#